data_AF-A0A1Y5EB85-F1
#
_entry.id   AF-A0A1Y5EB85-F1
#
_cell.length_a   1.000
_cell.length_b   1.000
_cell.length_c   1.000
_cell.angle_alpha   90.00
_cell.angle_beta   90.00
_cell.angle_gamma   90.00
#
_symmetry.space_group_name_H-M   'P 1'
#
loop_
_entity.id
_entity.type
_entity.pdbx_description
1 polymer ?
#
loop_
_entity_poly.entity_id
_entity_poly.type
_entity_poly.pdbx_seq_one_letter_code
_entity_poly.pdbx_strand_id
1 'polypeptide(L)'
;MQNLPITISLASQENLDRFDDPIIDRVDVMWAARRFILLYGEKAPDVVKGEVKRLDVAGKLHVAEMFDRVEQECARLLKKSEGLRAREVH
;
A
#
# COMPACT_ATOMS: atom_id res chain seq x y z
N MET A 1 14.36 -29.15 -11.06
CA MET A 1 13.87 -28.08 -10.17
C MET A 1 14.23 -26.76 -10.82
N GLN A 2 13.25 -26.05 -11.38
CA GLN A 2 13.49 -24.79 -12.09
C GLN A 2 13.67 -23.66 -11.06
N ASN A 3 14.87 -23.08 -11.02
CA ASN A 3 15.18 -21.89 -10.23
C ASN A 3 14.51 -20.67 -10.88
N LEU A 4 13.45 -20.15 -10.26
CA LEU A 4 12.94 -18.82 -10.57
C LEU A 4 13.92 -17.78 -9.99
N PRO A 5 14.41 -16.82 -10.78
CA PRO A 5 15.12 -15.68 -10.21
C PRO A 5 14.08 -14.80 -9.53
N ILE A 6 13.98 -14.89 -8.20
CA ILE A 6 13.24 -13.90 -7.42
C ILE A 6 14.10 -12.63 -7.41
N THR A 7 13.97 -11.81 -8.45
CA THR A 7 14.45 -10.43 -8.42
C THR A 7 13.53 -9.65 -7.48
N ILE A 8 13.65 -9.91 -6.18
CA ILE A 8 13.16 -8.98 -5.15
C ILE A 8 14.03 -7.76 -5.35
N SER A 9 13.54 -6.77 -6.10
CA SER A 9 14.14 -5.46 -6.12
C SER A 9 14.28 -5.03 -4.66
N LEU A 10 15.52 -4.89 -4.19
CA LEU A 10 15.82 -4.32 -2.88
C LEU A 10 14.99 -3.04 -2.76
N ALA A 11 14.19 -2.95 -1.69
CA ALA A 11 13.42 -1.75 -1.43
C ALA A 11 14.41 -0.57 -1.29
N SER A 12 14.09 0.59 -1.88
CA SER A 12 14.90 1.79 -1.67
C SER A 12 14.98 2.11 -0.18
N GLN A 13 16.05 2.78 0.24
CA GLN A 13 16.32 3.07 1.65
C GLN A 13 15.18 3.86 2.32
N GLU A 14 14.54 4.76 1.58
CA GLU A 14 13.36 5.54 1.98
C GLU A 14 12.10 4.66 2.20
N ASN A 15 12.00 3.51 1.52
CA ASN A 15 10.94 2.54 1.79
C ASN A 15 11.24 1.73 3.04
N LEU A 16 12.51 1.42 3.35
CA LEU A 16 12.91 0.67 4.55
C LEU A 16 12.58 1.45 5.84
N ASP A 17 12.81 2.76 5.86
CA ASP A 17 12.52 3.62 7.03
C ASP A 17 11.04 3.65 7.41
N ARG A 18 10.13 3.49 6.43
CA ARG A 18 8.69 3.36 6.66
C ARG A 18 8.26 1.98 7.19
N PHE A 19 9.14 0.98 7.09
CA PHE A 19 8.87 -0.40 7.47
C PHE A 19 9.47 -0.78 8.83
N ASP A 20 10.31 0.06 9.43
CA ASP A 20 10.87 -0.11 10.77
C ASP A 20 10.02 0.57 11.87
N ASP A 21 8.74 0.81 11.60
CA ASP A 21 7.82 1.37 12.58
C ASP A 21 7.46 0.33 13.66
N PRO A 22 7.75 0.58 14.95
CA PRO A 22 7.51 -0.38 16.01
C PRO A 22 6.03 -0.53 16.39
N ILE A 23 5.14 0.28 15.80
CA ILE A 23 3.73 0.38 16.15
C ILE A 23 2.83 -0.03 14.97
N ILE A 24 3.19 0.32 13.72
CA ILE A 24 2.41 -0.02 12.52
C ILE A 24 3.11 -1.13 11.72
N ASP A 25 2.59 -2.35 11.79
CA ASP A 25 3.13 -3.49 11.03
C ASP A 25 2.84 -3.35 9.53
N ARG A 26 3.90 -3.51 8.74
CA ARG A 26 3.85 -3.59 7.28
C ARG A 26 2.85 -4.63 6.77
N VAL A 27 2.78 -5.80 7.41
CA VAL A 27 1.90 -6.89 7.00
C VAL A 27 0.44 -6.44 7.07
N ASP A 28 0.07 -5.71 8.12
CA ASP A 28 -1.28 -5.18 8.31
C ASP A 28 -1.61 -4.12 7.27
N VAL A 29 -0.68 -3.20 6.98
CA VAL A 29 -0.84 -2.19 5.92
C VAL A 29 -1.03 -2.85 4.56
N MET A 30 -0.22 -3.85 4.21
CA MET A 30 -0.35 -4.58 2.95
C MET A 30 -1.65 -5.36 2.85
N TRP A 31 -2.06 -6.02 3.92
CA TRP A 31 -3.31 -6.77 3.96
C TRP A 31 -4.51 -5.84 3.81
N ALA A 32 -4.52 -4.72 4.55
CA ALA A 32 -5.55 -3.69 4.45
C ALA A 32 -5.62 -3.12 3.04
N ALA A 33 -4.49 -2.73 2.44
CA ALA A 33 -4.44 -2.18 1.09
C ALA A 33 -5.03 -3.15 0.05
N ARG A 34 -4.65 -4.44 0.12
CA ARG A 34 -5.24 -5.47 -0.76
C ARG A 34 -6.74 -5.58 -0.58
N ARG A 35 -7.23 -5.52 0.66
CA ARG A 35 -8.67 -5.58 0.97
C ARG A 35 -9.42 -4.36 0.44
N PHE A 36 -8.84 -3.16 0.56
CA PHE A 36 -9.42 -1.95 -0.02
C PHE A 36 -9.48 -2.02 -1.54
N ILE A 37 -8.41 -2.46 -2.21
CA ILE A 37 -8.41 -2.66 -3.67
C ILE A 37 -9.48 -3.70 -4.06
N LEU A 38 -9.63 -4.78 -3.32
CA LEU A 38 -10.65 -5.79 -3.61
C LEU A 38 -12.08 -5.23 -3.52
N LEU A 39 -12.34 -4.34 -2.56
CA LEU A 39 -13.67 -3.78 -2.32
C LEU A 39 -13.99 -2.59 -3.23
N TYR A 40 -13.01 -1.74 -3.53
CA TYR A 40 -13.22 -0.45 -4.17
C TYR A 40 -12.49 -0.30 -5.51
N GLY A 41 -11.71 -1.30 -5.91
CA GLY A 41 -10.94 -1.28 -7.15
C GLY A 41 -9.97 -0.11 -7.22
N GLU A 42 -9.97 0.59 -8.35
CA GLU A 42 -9.10 1.74 -8.61
C GLU A 42 -9.39 2.94 -7.69
N LYS A 43 -10.60 3.01 -7.11
CA LYS A 43 -10.98 4.08 -6.17
C LYS A 43 -10.47 3.86 -4.76
N ALA A 44 -9.80 2.73 -4.49
CA ALA A 44 -9.33 2.37 -3.16
C ALA A 44 -8.49 3.49 -2.47
N PRO A 45 -7.51 4.14 -3.12
CA PRO A 45 -6.76 5.23 -2.49
C PRO A 45 -7.67 6.39 -2.05
N ASP A 46 -8.61 6.81 -2.90
CA ASP A 46 -9.49 7.95 -2.60
C ASP A 46 -10.43 7.65 -1.42
N VAL A 47 -10.93 6.42 -1.31
CA VAL A 47 -11.76 5.99 -0.18
C VAL A 47 -10.96 6.02 1.12
N VAL A 48 -9.74 5.48 1.11
CA VAL A 48 -8.85 5.49 2.27
C VAL A 48 -8.51 6.93 2.69
N LYS A 49 -8.24 7.81 1.73
CA LYS A 49 -7.98 9.22 1.98
C LYS A 49 -9.14 9.95 2.67
N GLY A 50 -10.37 9.62 2.31
CA GLY A 50 -11.57 10.13 3.00
C GLY A 50 -11.61 9.72 4.47
N GLU A 51 -11.19 8.48 4.76
CA GLU A 51 -11.09 7.94 6.11
C GLU A 51 -9.96 8.60 6.93
N VAL A 52 -8.78 8.85 6.32
CA VAL A 52 -7.69 9.63 6.93
C VAL A 52 -8.20 10.99 7.40
N LYS A 53 -8.84 11.75 6.50
CA LYS A 53 -9.38 13.09 6.83
C LYS A 53 -10.38 13.05 7.98
N ARG A 54 -11.24 12.04 8.02
CA ARG A 54 -12.22 11.88 9.10
C ARG A 54 -11.57 11.61 10.45
N LEU A 55 -10.52 10.79 10.47
CA LEU A 55 -9.82 10.39 11.69
C LEU A 55 -8.88 11.48 12.23
N ASP A 56 -8.27 12.24 11.33
CA ASP A 56 -7.45 13.41 11.67
C ASP A 56 -8.30 14.49 12.36
N VAL A 57 -9.46 14.81 11.80
CA VAL A 57 -10.44 15.72 12.42
C VAL A 57 -10.94 15.20 13.79
N ALA A 58 -10.97 13.88 13.98
CA ALA A 58 -11.34 13.25 15.25
C ALA A 58 -10.17 13.15 16.25
N GLY A 59 -8.99 13.67 15.94
CA GLY A 59 -7.80 13.66 16.80
C GLY A 59 -7.13 12.29 16.95
N LYS A 60 -7.44 11.33 16.07
CA LYS A 60 -6.89 9.96 16.11
C LYS A 60 -5.65 9.84 15.21
N LEU A 61 -4.60 10.59 15.55
CA LEU A 61 -3.38 10.75 14.73
C LEU A 61 -2.74 9.42 14.32
N HIS A 62 -2.58 8.48 15.25
CA HIS A 62 -1.95 7.19 14.95
C HIS A 62 -2.76 6.35 13.95
N VAL A 63 -4.09 6.37 14.08
CA VAL A 63 -4.98 5.65 13.14
C VAL A 63 -4.99 6.36 11.79
N ALA A 64 -4.97 7.69 11.77
CA ALA A 64 -4.85 8.46 10.53
C ALA A 64 -3.55 8.14 9.79
N GLU A 65 -2.43 8.00 10.50
CA GLU A 65 -1.14 7.60 9.92
C GLU A 65 -1.17 6.19 9.33
N MET A 66 -1.82 5.23 10.00
CA MET A 66 -2.00 3.89 9.45
C MET A 66 -2.80 3.93 8.14
N PHE A 67 -3.89 4.71 8.10
CA PHE A 67 -4.69 4.86 6.88
C PHE A 67 -3.91 5.58 5.75
N ASP A 68 -3.08 6.56 6.06
CA ASP A 68 -2.21 7.22 5.07
C ASP A 68 -1.24 6.22 4.42
N ARG A 69 -0.66 5.32 5.22
CA ARG A 69 0.19 4.24 4.69
C ARG A 69 -0.58 3.24 3.83
N VAL A 70 -1.83 2.94 4.20
CA VAL A 70 -2.73 2.09 3.40
C VAL A 70 -3.08 2.77 2.06
N GLU A 71 -3.32 4.08 2.03
CA GLU A 71 -3.57 4.85 0.80
C GLU A 71 -2.39 4.70 -0.17
N GLN A 72 -1.19 4.91 0.34
CA GLN A 72 0.04 4.85 -0.45
C GLN A 72 0.31 3.44 -0.97
N GLU A 73 0.08 2.43 -0.13
CA GLU A 73 0.24 1.03 -0.54
C GLU A 73 -0.81 0.63 -1.59
N CYS A 74 -2.05 1.13 -1.48
CA CYS A 74 -3.06 0.98 -2.53
C CYS A 74 -2.57 1.56 -3.86
N ALA A 75 -2.11 2.82 -3.86
CA ALA A 75 -1.62 3.49 -5.05
C ALA A 75 -0.41 2.76 -5.67
N ARG A 76 0.52 2.29 -4.83
CA ARG A 76 1.69 1.53 -5.26
C ARG A 76 1.31 0.21 -5.93
N LEU A 77 0.36 -0.53 -5.36
CA LEU A 77 -0.10 -1.82 -5.89
C LEU A 77 -0.85 -1.65 -7.21
N LEU A 78 -1.71 -0.63 -7.32
CA LEU A 78 -2.43 -0.31 -8.56
C LEU A 78 -1.45 0.07 -9.68
N LYS A 79 -0.50 0.97 -9.41
CA LYS A 79 0.55 1.34 -10.37
C LYS A 79 1.38 0.14 -10.82
N LYS A 80 1.70 -0.77 -9.89
CA LYS A 80 2.42 -2.01 -10.22
C LYS A 80 1.56 -2.93 -11.10
N SER A 81 0.26 -3.04 -10.82
CA SER A 81 -0.69 -3.82 -11.63
C SER A 81 -0.79 -3.28 -13.05
N GLU A 82 -0.89 -1.96 -13.23
CA GLU A 82 -0.89 -1.31 -14.55
C GLU A 82 0.41 -1.61 -15.32
N GLY A 83 1.55 -1.47 -14.66
CA GLY A 83 2.86 -1.75 -15.27
C GLY A 83 3.03 -3.21 -15.68
N LEU A 84 2.42 -4.16 -14.97
CA LEU A 84 2.40 -5.58 -15.36
C LEU A 84 1.48 -5.82 -16.55
N ARG A 85 0.26 -5.24 -16.53
CA ARG A 85 -0.68 -5.32 -17.65
C ARG A 85 -0.09 -4.77 -18.95
N ALA A 86 0.63 -3.65 -18.89
CA ALA A 86 1.29 -3.07 -20.06
C ALA A 86 2.42 -3.95 -20.64
N ARG A 87 3.07 -4.76 -19.80
CA ARG A 87 4.15 -5.67 -20.22
C ARG A 87 3.64 -6.98 -20.82
N GLU A 88 2.46 -7.45 -20.44
CA GLU A 88 1.84 -8.66 -21.01
C GLU A 88 1.26 -8.46 -22.42
N VAL A 89 1.10 -7.20 -22.84
CA VAL A 89 0.55 -6.82 -24.16
C VAL A 89 1.65 -6.69 -25.24
N HIS A 90 2.92 -6.85 -24.87
CA HIS A 90 4.09 -6.83 -25.77
C HIS A 90 4.73 -8.21 -25.91
#